data_AF-A0A1L7BHK4-F1
#
_entry.id   AF-A0A1L7BHK4-F1
#
_cell.length_a   1.000
_cell.length_b   1.000
_cell.length_c   1.000
_cell.angle_alpha   90.00
_cell.angle_beta   90.00
_cell.angle_gamma   90.00
#
_symmetry.space_group_name_H-M   'P 1'
#
loop_
_entity.id
_entity.type
_entity.pdbx_description
1 polymer ?
#
loop_
_entity_poly.entity_id
_entity_poly.type
_entity_poly.pdbx_seq_one_letter_code
_entity_poly.pdbx_strand_id
1 'polypeptide(L)'
;MALEAIRLIFKYLPESYEFGEKAVKAREKMAYASCIAGMAFANAFLGLCHSMAHKLGSAFHIPHGLSNALLISHVIKYNATDKPLKQTAFPQYKYPIAKERYARIADYLNLKGKTQDEKVKN
;
A
#
# COMPACT_ATOMS: atom_id res chain seq x y z
N MET A 1 -12.87 1.33 -1.67
CA MET A 1 -12.37 0.29 -0.73
C MET A 1 -10.92 0.56 -0.32
N ALA A 2 -9.92 0.42 -1.21
CA ALA A 2 -8.50 0.59 -0.84
C ALA A 2 -8.14 1.94 -0.19
N LEU A 3 -8.68 3.06 -0.72
CA LEU A 3 -8.46 4.40 -0.14
C LEU A 3 -8.99 4.49 1.30
N GLU A 4 -10.17 3.96 1.57
CA GLU A 4 -10.74 3.98 2.92
C GLU A 4 -9.92 3.10 3.89
N ALA A 5 -9.48 1.93 3.44
CA ALA A 5 -8.62 1.06 4.24
C ALA A 5 -7.31 1.77 4.63
N ILE A 6 -6.61 2.41 3.69
CA ILE A 6 -5.36 3.10 4.01
C ILE A 6 -5.57 4.31 4.93
N ARG A 7 -6.67 5.05 4.78
CA ARG A 7 -7.02 6.16 5.68
C ARG A 7 -7.26 5.70 7.11
N LEU A 8 -7.97 4.59 7.29
CA LEU A 8 -8.18 4.00 8.61
C LEU A 8 -6.87 3.48 9.21
N ILE A 9 -6.02 2.84 8.41
CA ILE A 9 -4.69 2.38 8.85
C ILE A 9 -3.85 3.56 9.36
N PHE A 10 -3.73 4.64 8.57
CA PHE A 10 -2.96 5.83 8.98
C PHE A 10 -3.52 6.48 10.25
N LYS A 11 -4.84 6.44 10.44
CA LYS A 11 -5.49 7.04 11.62
C LYS A 11 -5.35 6.19 12.88
N TYR A 12 -5.50 4.87 12.79
CA TYR A 12 -5.70 3.99 13.95
C TYR A 12 -4.55 3.04 14.23
N LEU A 13 -3.63 2.80 13.29
CA LEU A 13 -2.50 1.90 13.52
C LEU A 13 -1.57 2.38 14.66
N PRO A 14 -1.19 3.68 14.77
CA PRO A 14 -0.31 4.12 15.85
C PRO A 14 -0.93 3.87 17.23
N GLU A 15 -2.17 4.30 17.45
CA GLU A 15 -2.90 4.10 18.71
C GLU A 15 -3.09 2.61 19.02
N SER A 16 -3.43 1.80 18.01
CA SER A 16 -3.58 0.35 18.16
C SER A 16 -2.28 -0.34 18.57
N TYR A 17 -1.12 0.19 18.17
CA TYR A 17 0.18 -0.35 18.52
C TYR A 17 0.61 0.13 19.92
N GLU A 18 0.54 1.43 20.18
CA GLU A 18 1.00 2.05 21.43
C GLU A 18 0.20 1.58 22.66
N PHE A 19 -1.12 1.51 22.55
CA PHE A 19 -1.99 1.19 23.68
C PHE A 19 -2.49 -0.27 23.68
N GLY A 20 -2.17 -1.03 22.63
CA GLY A 20 -2.45 -2.47 22.55
C GLY A 20 -3.89 -2.83 22.87
N GLU A 21 -4.10 -3.71 23.84
CA GLU A 21 -5.42 -4.18 24.28
C GLU A 21 -6.34 -3.07 24.78
N LYS A 22 -5.79 -1.98 25.34
CA LYS A 22 -6.57 -0.84 25.81
C LYS A 22 -7.15 -0.01 24.66
N ALA A 23 -6.58 -0.14 23.46
CA ALA A 23 -6.99 0.59 22.26
C ALA A 23 -8.20 -0.05 21.56
N VAL A 24 -9.27 -0.39 22.30
CA VAL A 24 -10.39 -1.21 21.81
C VAL A 24 -10.96 -0.66 20.49
N LYS A 25 -11.20 0.65 20.43
CA LYS A 25 -11.72 1.32 19.23
C LYS A 25 -10.72 1.29 18.08
N ALA A 26 -9.45 1.57 18.33
CA ALA A 26 -8.43 1.54 17.29
C ALA A 26 -8.24 0.12 16.71
N ARG A 27 -8.24 -0.90 17.57
CA ARG A 27 -8.16 -2.31 17.16
C ARG A 27 -9.37 -2.75 16.33
N GLU A 28 -10.58 -2.35 16.71
CA GLU A 28 -11.79 -2.58 15.90
C GLU A 28 -11.66 -1.94 14.51
N LYS A 29 -11.21 -0.68 14.46
CA LYS A 29 -11.02 0.02 13.18
C LYS A 29 -9.90 -0.57 12.33
N MET A 30 -8.83 -1.08 12.95
CA MET A 30 -7.77 -1.82 12.24
C MET A 30 -8.26 -3.15 11.69
N ALA A 31 -9.10 -3.89 12.42
CA ALA A 31 -9.73 -5.11 11.92
C ALA A 31 -10.64 -4.81 10.72
N TYR A 32 -11.44 -3.73 10.80
CA TYR A 32 -12.28 -3.27 9.69
C TYR A 32 -11.44 -2.85 8.48
N ALA A 33 -10.36 -2.09 8.69
CA ALA A 33 -9.45 -1.66 7.63
C ALA A 33 -8.77 -2.85 6.93
N SER A 34 -8.33 -3.85 7.70
CA SER A 34 -7.73 -5.09 7.17
C SER A 34 -8.74 -5.86 6.28
N CYS A 35 -9.98 -5.98 6.73
CA CYS A 35 -11.05 -6.63 5.96
C CYS A 35 -11.33 -5.89 4.64
N ILE A 36 -11.45 -4.56 4.66
CA ILE A 36 -11.68 -3.77 3.44
C ILE A 36 -10.48 -3.84 2.49
N ALA A 37 -9.25 -3.82 3.02
CA ALA A 37 -8.06 -4.05 2.20
C ALA A 37 -8.12 -5.44 1.52
N GLY A 38 -8.53 -6.46 2.27
CA GLY A 38 -8.84 -7.81 1.80
C GLY A 38 -9.80 -7.82 0.62
N MET A 39 -10.97 -7.20 0.78
CA MET A 39 -11.96 -7.08 -0.29
C MET A 39 -11.40 -6.35 -1.52
N ALA A 40 -10.56 -5.34 -1.33
CA ALA A 40 -9.95 -4.62 -2.45
C ALA A 40 -8.99 -5.51 -3.25
N PHE A 41 -8.01 -6.16 -2.61
CA PHE A 41 -7.04 -6.97 -3.36
C PHE A 41 -7.61 -8.31 -3.82
N ALA A 42 -8.66 -8.84 -3.19
CA ALA A 42 -9.34 -10.04 -3.67
C ALA A 42 -9.93 -9.85 -5.08
N ASN A 43 -10.30 -8.61 -5.43
CA ASN A 43 -10.85 -8.27 -6.75
C ASN A 43 -9.84 -7.63 -7.70
N ALA A 44 -8.80 -6.97 -7.17
CA ALA A 44 -7.80 -6.24 -7.95
C ALA A 44 -6.46 -6.98 -8.07
N PHE A 45 -6.34 -8.16 -7.47
CA PHE A 45 -5.08 -8.89 -7.26
C PHE A 45 -4.03 -8.07 -6.49
N LEU A 46 -2.81 -8.62 -6.42
CA LEU A 46 -1.65 -8.01 -5.77
C LEU A 46 -0.54 -7.78 -6.79
N GLY A 47 0.45 -6.97 -6.40
CA GLY A 47 1.56 -6.59 -7.26
C GLY A 47 2.91 -7.19 -6.87
N LEU A 48 3.97 -6.55 -7.37
CA LEU A 48 5.36 -6.95 -7.20
C LEU A 48 5.79 -7.13 -5.74
N CYS A 49 5.30 -6.29 -4.82
CA CYS A 49 5.64 -6.36 -3.39
C CYS A 49 5.36 -7.75 -2.79
N HIS A 50 4.15 -8.29 -3.01
CA HIS A 50 3.79 -9.61 -2.48
C HIS A 50 4.59 -10.73 -3.15
N SER A 51 4.80 -10.62 -4.47
CA SER A 51 5.59 -11.62 -5.22
C SER A 51 7.01 -11.75 -4.67
N MET A 52 7.65 -10.62 -4.34
CA MET A 52 8.97 -10.61 -3.72
C MET A 52 8.93 -11.02 -2.25
N ALA A 53 7.94 -10.57 -1.48
CA ALA A 53 7.79 -10.90 -0.07
C ALA A 53 7.63 -12.42 0.15
N HIS A 54 6.91 -13.13 -0.71
CA HIS A 54 6.81 -14.60 -0.64
C HIS A 54 8.16 -15.28 -0.81
N LYS A 55 9.01 -14.80 -1.73
CA LYS A 55 10.33 -15.37 -1.96
C LYS A 55 11.30 -15.05 -0.82
N LEU A 56 11.27 -13.81 -0.33
CA LEU A 56 12.08 -13.40 0.82
C LEU A 56 11.70 -14.21 2.07
N GLY A 57 10.40 -14.34 2.37
CA GLY A 57 9.91 -15.14 3.49
C GLY A 57 10.25 -16.62 3.36
N SER A 58 10.17 -17.19 2.16
CA SER A 58 10.54 -18.59 1.93
C SER A 58 12.04 -18.84 2.07
N ALA A 59 12.89 -17.90 1.66
CA ALA A 59 14.34 -18.09 1.67
C ALA A 59 14.97 -17.80 3.05
N PHE A 60 14.42 -16.84 3.79
CA PHE A 60 15.02 -16.32 5.02
C PHE A 60 14.11 -16.41 6.25
N HIS A 61 12.95 -17.06 6.12
CA HIS A 61 11.96 -17.22 7.20
C HIS A 61 11.47 -15.90 7.82
N ILE A 62 11.49 -14.83 7.04
CA ILE A 62 10.99 -13.52 7.48
C ILE A 62 9.46 -13.52 7.46
N PRO A 63 8.78 -13.07 8.53
CA PRO A 63 7.33 -12.95 8.56
C PRO A 63 6.79 -12.16 7.36
N HIS A 64 5.68 -12.62 6.80
CA HIS A 64 5.14 -12.07 5.55
C HIS A 64 4.82 -10.56 5.63
N GLY A 65 4.22 -10.11 6.74
CA GLY A 65 3.93 -8.69 6.95
C GLY A 65 5.20 -7.83 7.00
N LEU A 66 6.25 -8.32 7.69
CA LEU A 66 7.54 -7.65 7.78
C LEU A 66 8.23 -7.58 6.41
N SER A 67 8.21 -8.67 5.64
CA SER A 67 8.75 -8.69 4.28
C SER A 67 8.09 -7.64 3.38
N ASN A 68 6.77 -7.50 3.43
CA ASN A 68 6.06 -6.44 2.69
C ASN A 68 6.43 -5.04 3.18
N ALA A 69 6.51 -4.82 4.50
CA ALA A 69 6.87 -3.54 5.08
C ALA A 69 8.27 -3.07 4.66
N LEU A 70 9.25 -3.99 4.56
CA LEU A 70 10.60 -3.69 4.09
C LEU A 70 10.65 -3.31 2.60
N LEU A 71 9.74 -3.85 1.78
CA LEU A 71 9.78 -3.71 0.32
C LEU A 71 8.89 -2.60 -0.23
N ILE A 72 7.80 -2.25 0.47
CA ILE A 72 6.73 -1.45 -0.12
C ILE A 72 7.19 -0.07 -0.62
N SER A 73 8.08 0.61 0.10
CA SER A 73 8.60 1.92 -0.27
C SER A 73 9.44 1.87 -1.56
N HIS A 74 10.24 0.80 -1.73
CA HIS A 74 11.02 0.57 -2.94
C HIS A 74 10.13 0.21 -4.13
N VAL A 75 9.10 -0.60 -3.91
CA VAL A 75 8.14 -1.01 -4.95
C VAL A 75 7.31 0.17 -5.43
N ILE A 76 6.86 1.06 -4.53
CA ILE A 76 6.17 2.29 -4.90
C ILE A 76 7.04 3.14 -5.83
N LYS A 77 8.31 3.38 -5.45
CA LYS A 77 9.27 4.15 -6.27
C LYS A 77 9.54 3.50 -7.62
N TYR A 78 9.70 2.17 -7.66
CA TYR A 78 9.90 1.42 -8.90
C TYR A 78 8.69 1.52 -9.84
N ASN A 79 7.47 1.37 -9.30
CA ASN A 79 6.24 1.43 -10.09
C ASN A 79 5.88 2.86 -10.54
N ALA A 80 6.29 3.88 -9.79
CA ALA A 80 5.93 5.28 -10.02
C ALA A 80 6.71 5.92 -11.19
N THR A 81 6.60 5.33 -12.38
CA THR A 81 7.19 5.83 -13.63
C THR A 81 6.13 5.96 -14.71
N ASP A 82 6.20 7.02 -15.50
CA ASP A 82 5.33 7.25 -16.67
C ASP A 82 5.89 6.58 -17.93
N LYS A 83 7.11 6.03 -17.85
CA LYS A 83 7.83 5.39 -18.94
C LYS A 83 8.44 4.06 -18.47
N PRO A 84 7.61 3.07 -18.08
CA PRO A 84 8.13 1.78 -17.67
C PRO A 84 8.74 1.06 -18.88
N LEU A 85 9.82 0.30 -18.64
CA LEU A 85 10.43 -0.54 -19.69
C LEU A 85 9.44 -1.58 -20.24
N LYS A 86 8.52 -2.05 -19.39
CA LYS A 86 7.42 -2.96 -19.76
C LYS A 86 6.15 -2.53 -19.05
N GLN A 87 5.04 -2.54 -19.78
CA GLN A 87 3.70 -2.33 -19.23
C GLN A 87 2.91 -3.63 -19.33
N THR A 88 2.16 -3.97 -18.28
CA THR A 88 1.26 -5.13 -18.30
C THR A 88 0.20 -4.95 -19.37
N ALA A 89 0.02 -5.96 -20.22
CA ALA A 89 -0.98 -5.95 -21.27
C ALA A 89 -2.37 -6.23 -20.68
N PHE A 90 -3.07 -5.16 -20.26
CA PHE A 90 -4.45 -5.24 -19.80
C PHE A 90 -5.28 -4.18 -20.55
N PRO A 91 -6.38 -4.53 -21.23
CA PRO A 91 -7.12 -3.60 -22.11
C PRO A 91 -7.56 -2.29 -21.43
N GLN A 92 -7.88 -2.37 -20.12
CA GLN A 92 -8.31 -1.23 -19.32
C GLN A 92 -7.15 -0.28 -18.98
N TYR A 93 -5.89 -0.69 -19.16
CA TYR A 93 -4.70 0.10 -18.86
C TYR A 93 -4.12 0.71 -20.13
N LYS A 94 -4.63 1.88 -20.50
CA LYS A 94 -4.24 2.60 -21.72
C LYS A 94 -2.81 3.17 -21.66
N TYR A 95 -2.41 3.70 -20.52
CA TYR A 95 -1.09 4.30 -20.27
C TYR A 95 -0.63 3.97 -18.83
N PRO A 96 0.67 4.12 -18.51
CA PRO A 96 1.15 4.03 -17.14
C PRO A 96 0.54 5.16 -16.31
N ILE A 97 -0.16 4.80 -15.23
CA ILE A 97 -0.86 5.74 -14.34
C ILE A 97 -0.52 5.51 -12.86
N ALA A 98 0.48 4.68 -12.60
CA ALA A 98 0.85 4.30 -11.23
C ALA A 98 1.31 5.53 -10.42
N LYS A 99 2.13 6.41 -11.01
CA LYS A 99 2.61 7.63 -10.37
C LYS A 99 1.46 8.54 -9.92
N GLU A 100 0.54 8.84 -10.84
CA GLU A 100 -0.67 9.63 -10.54
C GLU A 100 -1.51 8.96 -9.44
N ARG A 101 -1.71 7.64 -9.51
CA ARG A 101 -2.50 6.91 -8.52
C ARG A 101 -1.87 6.91 -7.13
N TYR A 102 -0.54 6.87 -7.01
CA TYR A 102 0.15 7.05 -5.74
C TYR A 102 0.04 8.49 -5.23
N ALA A 103 0.19 9.49 -6.11
CA ALA A 103 -0.01 10.89 -5.74
C ALA A 103 -1.42 11.15 -5.20
N ARG A 104 -2.45 10.52 -5.80
CA ARG A 104 -3.83 10.57 -5.30
C ARG A 104 -3.98 9.99 -3.90
N ILE A 105 -3.23 8.95 -3.54
CA ILE A 105 -3.22 8.41 -2.18
C ILE A 105 -2.65 9.45 -1.20
N ALA A 106 -1.54 10.09 -1.57
CA ALA A 106 -0.95 11.15 -0.76
C ALA A 106 -1.93 12.31 -0.55
N ASP A 107 -2.62 12.75 -1.60
CA ASP A 107 -3.67 13.78 -1.51
C ASP A 107 -4.81 13.34 -0.59
N TYR A 108 -5.29 12.11 -0.73
CA TYR A 108 -6.37 11.57 0.10
C TYR A 108 -6.02 11.49 1.59
N LEU A 109 -4.73 11.29 1.89
CA LEU A 109 -4.19 11.26 3.25
C LEU A 109 -3.75 12.66 3.75
N ASN A 110 -3.90 13.71 2.94
CA ASN A 110 -3.38 15.06 3.20
C ASN A 110 -1.87 15.09 3.50
N LEU A 111 -1.10 14.25 2.80
CA LEU A 111 0.36 14.28 2.88
C LEU A 111 0.92 15.45 2.05
N LYS A 112 2.13 15.90 2.40
CA LYS A 112 2.78 17.03 1.73
C LYS A 112 3.17 16.67 0.29
N GLY A 113 3.53 17.69 -0.50
CA GLY A 113 4.04 17.56 -1.87
C GLY A 113 3.20 18.33 -2.88
N LYS A 114 3.85 19.07 -3.78
CA LYS A 114 3.20 19.88 -4.82
C LYS A 114 3.12 19.14 -6.15
N THR A 115 4.17 18.40 -6.49
CA THR A 115 4.25 17.61 -7.73
C THR A 115 3.94 16.13 -7.45
N GLN A 116 3.61 15.37 -8.50
CA GLN A 116 3.41 13.91 -8.36
C GLN A 116 4.68 13.20 -7.85
N ASP A 117 5.85 13.61 -8.33
CA ASP A 117 7.12 13.02 -7.92
C ASP A 117 7.46 13.33 -6.44
N GLU A 118 7.10 14.52 -5.94
CA GLU A 118 7.22 14.84 -4.52
C GLU A 118 6.27 13.99 -3.67
N LYS A 119 5.01 13.87 -4.09
CA LYS A 119 3.97 13.11 -3.39
C LYS A 119 4.27 11.62 -3.29
N VAL A 120 4.96 11.06 -4.29
CA VAL A 120 5.42 9.66 -4.29
C VAL A 120 6.60 9.41 -3.34
N LYS A 121 7.39 10.45 -3.05
CA LYS A 121 8.60 10.35 -2.22
C LYS A 121 8.33 10.55 -0.72
N ASN A 122 7.26 11.26 -0.36
CA ASN A 122 6.83 11.49 1.02
C ASN A 122 6.25 10.22 1.65
#